data_AF-A0A2V8PZ27-F1
#
_entry.id   AF-A0A2V8PZ27-F1
#
_cell.length_a   1.000
_cell.length_b   1.000
_cell.length_c   1.000
_cell.angle_alpha   90.00
_cell.angle_beta   90.00
_cell.angle_gamma   90.00
#
_symmetry.space_group_name_H-M   'P 1'
#
loop_
_entity.id
_entity.type
_entity.pdbx_description
1 polymer ?
#
loop_
_entity_poly.entity_id
_entity_poly.type
_entity_poly.pdbx_seq_one_letter_code
_entity_poly.pdbx_strand_id
1 'polypeptide(L)'
;MVSMFRKRASCPSSQELLGYYLSSVTDEQRSRVQGHLLSCDFCNAELQLLTRHRGDVEEDALVEMPAQLRRLAERLLRRSAAAFSELSELVNTRQLSH
;
A
#
# COMPACT_ATOMS: atom_id res chain seq x y z
N MET A 1 13.49 -12.13 -26.81
CA MET A 1 14.17 -11.54 -25.63
C MET A 1 13.16 -11.63 -24.49
N VAL A 2 13.41 -12.44 -23.46
CA VAL A 2 12.43 -12.67 -22.37
C VAL A 2 12.59 -11.53 -21.37
N SER A 3 11.69 -10.55 -21.40
CA SER A 3 11.50 -9.60 -20.30
C SER A 3 11.09 -10.40 -19.06
N MET A 4 11.92 -10.41 -18.02
CA MET A 4 11.51 -11.01 -16.75
C MET A 4 10.32 -10.24 -16.20
N PHE A 5 9.24 -10.95 -15.88
CA PHE A 5 8.05 -10.39 -15.24
C PHE A 5 8.38 -10.03 -13.78
N ARG A 6 8.92 -8.84 -13.55
CA ARG A 6 9.33 -8.34 -12.23
C ARG A 6 9.28 -6.82 -12.18
N LYS A 7 8.99 -6.28 -10.98
CA LYS A 7 9.11 -4.85 -10.71
C LYS A 7 10.59 -4.45 -10.65
N ARG A 8 10.93 -3.30 -11.24
CA ARG A 8 12.28 -2.73 -11.27
C ARG A 8 12.26 -1.36 -10.60
N ALA A 9 13.42 -0.84 -10.19
CA ALA A 9 13.53 0.52 -9.65
C ALA A 9 13.08 1.61 -10.65
N SER A 10 13.12 1.31 -11.95
CA SER A 10 12.65 2.20 -13.02
C SER A 10 11.14 2.10 -13.29
N CYS A 11 10.44 1.16 -12.64
CA CYS A 11 8.99 1.04 -12.78
C CYS A 11 8.29 2.21 -12.10
N PRO A 12 7.21 2.74 -12.70
CA PRO A 12 6.35 3.69 -12.02
C PRO A 12 5.76 3.06 -10.75
N SER A 13 5.47 3.91 -9.78
CA SER A 13 4.69 3.54 -8.61
C SER A 13 3.25 3.22 -9.00
N SER A 14 2.56 2.45 -8.15
CA SER A 14 1.16 2.10 -8.37
C SER A 14 0.26 3.35 -8.36
N GLN A 15 0.63 4.39 -7.60
CA GLN A 15 -0.07 5.68 -7.59
C GLN A 15 0.13 6.47 -8.88
N GLU A 16 1.32 6.42 -9.50
CA GLU A 16 1.55 7.00 -10.83
C GLU A 16 0.77 6.26 -11.92
N LEU A 17 0.69 4.91 -11.86
CA LEU A 17 -0.12 4.11 -12.79
C LEU A 17 -1.62 4.41 -12.66
N LEU A 18 -2.12 4.57 -11.42
CA LEU A 18 -3.49 4.99 -11.15
C LEU A 18 -3.76 6.41 -11.68
N GLY A 19 -2.85 7.35 -11.41
CA GLY A 19 -2.98 8.72 -11.91
C GLY A 19 -2.95 8.79 -13.44
N TYR A 20 -2.08 7.98 -14.08
CA TYR A 20 -2.04 7.82 -15.54
C TYR A 20 -3.40 7.37 -16.08
N TYR A 21 -3.99 6.33 -15.49
CA TYR A 21 -5.29 5.80 -15.88
C TYR A 21 -6.44 6.78 -15.64
N LEU A 22 -6.44 7.48 -14.50
CA LEU A 22 -7.44 8.49 -14.15
C LEU A 22 -7.24 9.83 -14.88
N SER A 23 -6.22 9.93 -15.73
CA SER A 23 -5.83 11.17 -16.41
C SER A 23 -5.55 12.34 -15.47
N SER A 24 -5.11 12.04 -14.24
CA SER A 24 -4.82 13.03 -13.17
C SER A 24 -3.33 13.31 -13.01
N VAL A 25 -2.53 13.07 -14.05
CA VAL A 25 -1.07 13.30 -14.11
C VAL A 25 -0.75 14.35 -15.16
N THR A 26 0.43 14.96 -15.08
CA THR A 26 0.90 15.92 -16.09
C THR A 26 1.21 15.22 -17.42
N ASP A 27 1.30 15.97 -18.52
CA ASP A 27 1.61 15.40 -19.84
C ASP A 27 3.01 14.77 -19.90
N GLU A 28 3.97 15.30 -19.15
CA GLU A 28 5.31 14.72 -19.02
C GLU A 28 5.25 13.36 -18.31
N GLN A 29 4.51 13.28 -17.21
CA GLN A 29 4.30 12.03 -16.46
C GLN A 29 3.55 11.00 -17.31
N ARG A 30 2.53 11.44 -18.04
CA ARG A 30 1.76 10.59 -18.96
C ARG A 30 2.66 9.97 -20.02
N SER A 31 3.50 10.78 -20.67
CA SER A 31 4.43 10.32 -21.70
C SER A 31 5.47 9.34 -21.14
N ARG A 32 6.00 9.61 -19.94
CA ARG A 32 6.94 8.72 -19.25
C ARG A 32 6.32 7.36 -18.93
N VAL A 33 5.11 7.34 -18.36
CA VAL A 33 4.40 6.10 -18.02
C VAL A 33 4.04 5.33 -19.28
N GLN A 34 3.52 6.01 -20.32
CA GLN A 34 3.22 5.38 -21.60
C GLN A 34 4.45 4.72 -22.24
N GLY A 35 5.59 5.41 -22.25
CA GLY A 35 6.86 4.83 -22.73
C GLY A 35 7.29 3.60 -21.93
N HIS A 36 7.08 3.61 -20.61
CA HIS A 36 7.38 2.44 -19.77
C HIS A 36 6.47 1.24 -20.08
N LEU A 37 5.17 1.47 -20.25
CA LEU A 37 4.17 0.42 -20.50
C LEU A 37 4.40 -0.33 -21.81
N LEU A 38 5.05 0.29 -22.79
CA LEU A 38 5.43 -0.35 -24.06
C LEU A 38 6.53 -1.42 -23.90
N SER A 39 7.27 -1.40 -22.79
CA SER A 39 8.46 -2.26 -22.59
C SER A 39 8.42 -3.10 -21.31
N CYS A 40 7.37 -2.96 -20.50
CA CYS A 40 7.29 -3.60 -19.20
C CYS A 40 5.97 -4.35 -19.03
N ASP A 41 6.02 -5.67 -19.23
CA ASP A 41 4.87 -6.57 -19.06
C ASP A 41 4.31 -6.54 -17.63
N PHE A 42 5.19 -6.35 -16.64
CA PHE A 42 4.80 -6.25 -15.24
C PHE A 42 3.88 -5.06 -14.98
N CYS A 43 4.29 -3.86 -15.39
CA CYS A 43 3.48 -2.65 -15.17
C CYS A 43 2.22 -2.64 -16.05
N ASN A 44 2.25 -3.31 -17.20
CA ASN A 44 1.07 -3.49 -18.04
C ASN A 44 0.03 -4.38 -17.34
N ALA A 45 0.47 -5.49 -16.76
CA ALA A 45 -0.38 -6.36 -15.94
C ALA A 45 -0.87 -5.66 -14.65
N GLU A 46 0.00 -4.89 -13.98
CA GLU A 46 -0.36 -4.10 -12.79
C GLU A 46 -1.42 -3.06 -13.15
N LEU A 47 -1.28 -2.36 -14.29
CA LEU A 47 -2.30 -1.44 -14.77
C LEU A 47 -3.63 -2.16 -15.02
N GLN A 48 -3.63 -3.30 -15.71
CA GLN A 48 -4.84 -4.10 -15.92
C GLN A 48 -5.51 -4.48 -14.59
N LEU A 49 -4.73 -4.91 -13.60
CA LEU A 49 -5.22 -5.22 -12.25
C LEU A 49 -5.89 -4.00 -11.61
N LEU A 50 -5.22 -2.85 -11.62
CA LEU A 50 -5.72 -1.60 -11.05
C LEU A 50 -6.98 -1.07 -11.76
N THR A 51 -7.07 -1.25 -13.08
CA THR A 51 -8.27 -0.87 -13.84
C THR A 51 -9.47 -1.78 -13.56
N ARG A 52 -9.23 -3.07 -13.32
CA ARG A 52 -10.28 -4.08 -13.07
C ARG A 52 -10.80 -3.99 -11.64
N HIS A 53 -9.89 -3.90 -10.68
CA HIS A 53 -10.21 -3.75 -9.27
C HIS A 53 -10.03 -2.30 -8.89
N ARG A 54 -10.67 -1.39 -9.64
CA ARG A 54 -10.94 -0.07 -9.06
C ARG A 54 -11.46 -0.38 -7.66
N GLY A 55 -10.92 0.33 -6.67
CA GLY A 55 -11.78 0.70 -5.56
C GLY A 55 -12.90 1.52 -6.18
N ASP A 56 -13.82 0.87 -6.89
CA ASP A 56 -15.22 1.03 -6.58
C ASP A 56 -15.15 0.97 -5.07
N VAL A 57 -15.25 2.17 -4.50
CA VAL A 57 -15.73 2.30 -3.16
C VAL A 57 -17.02 1.49 -3.26
N GLU A 58 -16.94 0.16 -3.00
CA GLU A 58 -17.95 -0.52 -2.24
C GLU A 58 -18.26 0.56 -1.24
N GLU A 59 -19.43 1.22 -1.42
CA GLU A 59 -19.88 2.22 -0.49
C GLU A 59 -19.57 1.57 0.83
N ASP A 60 -18.48 2.02 1.46
CA ASP A 60 -17.95 1.41 2.65
C ASP A 60 -19.02 1.90 3.57
N ALA A 61 -20.11 1.13 3.61
CA ALA A 61 -21.28 1.48 4.32
C ALA A 61 -20.65 1.69 5.68
N LEU A 62 -20.79 2.91 6.20
CA LEU A 62 -20.26 3.27 7.49
C LEU A 62 -21.09 2.46 8.49
N VAL A 63 -20.90 1.15 8.47
CA VAL A 63 -21.54 0.15 9.28
C VAL A 63 -20.77 0.29 10.56
N GLU A 64 -21.48 0.80 11.56
CA GLU A 64 -20.93 0.85 12.90
C GLU A 64 -20.41 -0.53 13.28
N MET A 65 -19.15 -0.58 13.68
CA MET A 65 -18.54 -1.82 14.15
C MET A 65 -19.38 -2.35 15.32
N PRO A 66 -19.88 -3.60 15.27
CA PRO A 66 -20.63 -4.20 16.37
C PRO A 66 -19.87 -4.06 17.70
N ALA A 67 -20.58 -3.65 18.75
CA ALA A 67 -19.94 -3.27 20.02
C ALA A 67 -19.08 -4.39 20.63
N GLN A 68 -19.42 -5.66 20.41
CA GLN A 68 -18.62 -6.78 20.89
C GLN A 68 -17.27 -6.88 20.17
N LEU A 69 -17.28 -6.67 18.84
CA LEU A 69 -16.07 -6.66 18.02
C LEU A 69 -15.18 -5.47 18.36
N ARG A 70 -15.77 -4.29 18.57
CA ARG A 70 -15.04 -3.11 19.04
C ARG A 70 -14.35 -3.36 20.38
N ARG A 71 -15.09 -3.88 21.38
CA ARG A 71 -14.51 -4.23 22.71
C ARG A 71 -13.41 -5.27 22.60
N LEU A 72 -13.55 -6.26 21.72
CA LEU A 72 -12.52 -7.26 21.47
C LEU A 72 -11.26 -6.62 20.88
N ALA A 73 -11.41 -5.79 19.83
CA ALA A 73 -10.30 -5.09 19.20
C ALA A 73 -9.57 -4.18 20.20
N GLU A 74 -10.30 -3.40 20.99
CA GLU A 74 -9.74 -2.56 22.06
C GLU A 74 -8.94 -3.38 23.08
N ARG A 75 -9.42 -4.57 23.47
CA ARG A 75 -8.69 -5.46 24.39
C ARG A 75 -7.42 -6.04 23.76
N LEU A 76 -7.49 -6.46 22.50
CA LEU A 76 -6.33 -7.00 21.78
C LEU A 76 -5.24 -5.93 21.61
N LEU A 77 -5.63 -4.72 21.20
CA LEU A 77 -4.72 -3.60 21.00
C LEU A 77 -4.11 -3.10 22.32
N ARG A 78 -4.87 -3.07 23.42
CA ARG A 78 -4.33 -2.73 24.74
C ARG A 78 -3.33 -3.78 25.22
N ARG A 79 -3.60 -5.06 24.99
CA ARG A 79 -2.68 -6.16 25.33
C ARG A 79 -1.40 -6.10 24.50
N SER A 80 -1.50 -5.83 23.19
CA SER A 80 -0.32 -5.68 22.35
C SER A 80 0.46 -4.42 22.72
N ALA A 81 -0.21 -3.28 22.97
CA ALA A 81 0.45 -2.06 23.39
C ALA A 81 1.19 -2.23 24.72
N ALA A 82 0.61 -2.94 25.69
CA ALA A 82 1.31 -3.29 26.93
C ALA A 82 2.56 -4.14 26.67
N ALA A 83 2.46 -5.16 25.81
CA ALA A 83 3.62 -5.98 25.41
C ALA A 83 4.69 -5.18 24.65
N PHE A 84 4.30 -4.20 23.82
CA PHE A 84 5.23 -3.32 23.12
C PHE A 84 5.88 -2.28 24.05
N SER A 85 5.15 -1.78 25.06
CA SER A 85 5.71 -0.90 26.09
C SER A 85 6.77 -1.61 26.93
N GLU A 86 6.52 -2.87 27.34
CA GLU A 86 7.52 -3.69 28.06
C GLU A 86 8.78 -3.91 27.22
N LEU A 87 8.64 -4.14 25.91
CA LEU A 87 9.79 -4.25 25.00
C LEU A 87 10.54 -2.91 24.85
N SER A 88 9.81 -1.79 24.80
CA SER A 88 10.41 -0.44 24.73
C SER A 88 11.20 -0.11 26.00
N GLU A 89 10.70 -0.47 27.18
CA GLU A 89 11.39 -0.31 28.46
C GLU A 89 12.66 -1.17 28.54
N LEU A 90 12.63 -2.40 28.02
CA LEU A 90 13.82 -3.27 27.90
C LEU A 90 14.89 -2.73 26.95
N VAL A 91 14.49 -2.00 25.90
CA VAL A 91 15.42 -1.34 24.98
C VAL A 91 16.03 -0.09 25.61
N ASN A 92 15.24 0.70 26.35
CA ASN A 92 15.72 1.91 27.04
C ASN A 92 16.66 1.59 28.21
N THR A 93 16.41 0.52 28.96
CA THR A 93 17.29 0.10 30.08
C THR A 93 18.66 -0.39 29.61
N ARG A 94 18.76 -0.94 28.39
CA ARG A 94 20.04 -1.34 27.78
C ARG A 94 20.87 -0.15 27.28
N GLN A 95 20.29 1.04 27.12
CA GLN A 95 21.03 2.24 26.71
C GLN A 95 21.73 2.97 27.87
N LEU A 96 21.43 2.64 29.13
CA LEU A 96 22.00 3.27 30.33
C LEU A 96 23.17 2.49 30.96
N SER A 97 23.69 1.47 30.27
CA SER A 97 24.84 0.66 30.72
C SER A 97 26.08 0.83 29.83
N HIS A 98 26.36 2.08 29.44
CA HIS A 98 27.62 2.50 28.84
C HIS A 98 28.24 3.64 29.65
#